data_AF-A0A645IE13-F1
#
_entry.id   AF-A0A645IE13-F1
#
_cell.length_a   1.000
_cell.length_b   1.000
_cell.length_c   1.000
_cell.angle_alpha   90.00
_cell.angle_beta   90.00
_cell.angle_gamma   90.00
#
_symmetry.space_group_name_H-M   'P 1'
#
loop_
_entity.id
_entity.type
_entity.pdbx_description
1 polymer ?
#
loop_
_entity_poly.entity_id
_entity_poly.type
_entity_poly.pdbx_seq_one_letter_code
_entity_poly.pdbx_strand_id
1 'polypeptide(L)'
;MAGASAIEVALFAAPAHTSMVGDIRNEMIAATEKAGGKATLAEGPFGTEVRRVIPMTDPKGNRVVHISRTWFAEGPRWMLRGVVMGEAGRASGIEGVSELVYEFFSNTVVRRDSEPRVPGDLIPMTLPSSVATKDAGAEKASRAEG
;
A
#
# COMPACT_ATOMS: atom_id res chain seq x y z
N MET A 1 -19.76 -6.75 3.30
CA MET A 1 -18.64 -6.85 4.24
C MET A 1 -17.38 -6.47 3.49
N ALA A 2 -16.70 -5.39 3.87
CA ALA A 2 -15.36 -5.11 3.35
C ALA A 2 -14.47 -6.31 3.72
N GLY A 3 -13.71 -6.84 2.75
CA GLY A 3 -12.89 -8.03 2.97
C GLY A 3 -11.95 -7.85 4.17
N ALA A 4 -11.60 -8.94 4.85
CA ALA A 4 -10.72 -8.94 6.02
C ALA A 4 -9.29 -8.44 5.73
N SER A 5 -8.99 -8.15 4.47
CA SER A 5 -7.71 -7.68 3.94
C SER A 5 -7.94 -6.49 3.00
N ALA A 6 -6.99 -5.56 3.00
CA ALA A 6 -6.99 -4.43 2.08
C ALA A 6 -5.56 -4.15 1.59
N ILE A 7 -5.44 -3.55 0.41
CA ILE A 7 -4.17 -3.04 -0.14
C ILE A 7 -4.33 -1.59 -0.57
N GLU A 8 -3.41 -0.74 -0.14
CA GLU A 8 -3.24 0.61 -0.67
C GLU A 8 -2.07 0.60 -1.66
N VAL A 9 -2.29 1.12 -2.87
CA VAL A 9 -1.23 1.30 -3.86
C VAL A 9 -0.91 2.77 -4.07
N ALA A 10 0.39 3.07 -4.14
CA ALA A 10 0.90 4.40 -4.46
C ALA A 10 2.02 4.28 -5.49
N LEU A 11 1.96 5.12 -6.53
CA LEU A 11 2.95 5.19 -7.59
C LEU A 11 3.83 6.42 -7.36
N PHE A 12 5.14 6.23 -7.44
CA PHE A 12 6.14 7.27 -7.27
C PHE A 12 6.99 7.40 -8.52
N ALA A 13 7.44 8.62 -8.82
CA ALA A 13 8.51 8.83 -9.77
C ALA A 13 9.83 8.30 -9.20
N ALA A 14 10.66 7.71 -10.05
CA ALA A 14 11.96 7.15 -9.67
C ALA A 14 13.05 7.54 -10.68
N PRO A 15 14.34 7.32 -10.40
CA PRO A 15 15.40 7.44 -11.38
C PRO A 15 15.22 6.44 -12.53
N ALA A 16 15.86 6.71 -13.66
CA ALA A 16 15.81 5.81 -14.81
C ALA A 16 16.69 4.56 -14.65
N HIS A 17 17.73 4.63 -13.82
CA HIS A 17 18.82 3.64 -13.80
C HIS A 17 19.23 3.16 -12.40
N THR A 18 18.66 3.73 -11.33
CA THR A 18 18.98 3.36 -9.94
C THR A 18 17.70 3.08 -9.16
N SER A 19 17.80 2.18 -8.18
CA SER A 19 16.69 1.83 -7.31
C SER A 19 16.51 2.85 -6.18
N MET A 20 15.26 3.15 -5.82
CA MET A 20 14.92 3.94 -4.62
C MET A 20 14.37 3.07 -3.48
N VAL A 21 14.18 1.78 -3.72
CA VAL A 21 13.48 0.90 -2.76
C VAL A 21 14.22 0.83 -1.42
N GLY A 22 15.56 0.83 -1.43
CA GLY A 22 16.38 0.83 -0.23
C GLY A 22 16.17 2.09 0.63
N ASP A 23 16.21 3.27 0.01
CA ASP A 23 16.06 4.54 0.71
C ASP A 23 14.65 4.68 1.30
N ILE A 24 13.62 4.33 0.52
CA ILE A 24 12.22 4.40 0.96
C ILE A 24 11.94 3.40 2.07
N ARG A 25 12.54 2.21 2.00
CA ARG A 25 12.49 1.24 3.10
C ARG A 25 13.09 1.82 4.38
N ASN A 26 14.25 2.44 4.31
CA ASN A 26 14.91 3.06 5.47
C ASN A 26 14.05 4.19 6.05
N GLU A 27 13.47 5.04 5.20
CA GLU A 27 12.55 6.10 5.63
C GLU A 27 11.31 5.52 6.32
N MET A 28 10.71 4.46 5.78
CA MET A 28 9.57 3.79 6.39
C MET A 28 9.89 3.18 7.76
N ILE A 29 11.08 2.60 7.92
CA ILE A 29 11.55 2.08 9.22
C ILE A 29 11.70 3.24 10.22
N ALA A 30 12.43 4.29 9.85
CA ALA A 30 12.66 5.45 10.72
C ALA A 30 11.34 6.13 11.13
N ALA A 31 10.41 6.30 10.19
CA ALA A 31 9.08 6.85 10.46
C ALA A 31 8.26 5.96 11.41
N THR A 32 8.38 4.64 11.27
CA THR A 32 7.71 3.66 12.14
C THR A 32 8.24 3.74 13.57
N GLU A 33 9.56 3.78 13.73
CA GLU A 33 10.21 3.89 15.04
C GLU A 33 9.88 5.22 15.72
N LYS A 34 9.89 6.33 14.95
CA LYS A 34 9.48 7.65 15.45
C LYS A 34 8.03 7.68 15.94
N ALA A 35 7.15 6.87 15.34
CA ALA A 35 5.77 6.70 15.78
C ALA A 35 5.61 5.73 16.97
N GLY A 36 6.71 5.27 17.58
CA GLY A 36 6.68 4.29 18.68
C GLY A 36 6.31 2.88 18.24
N GLY A 37 6.36 2.60 16.93
CA GLY A 37 6.12 1.29 16.35
C GLY A 37 7.39 0.44 16.23
N LYS A 38 7.22 -0.74 15.65
CA LYS A 38 8.31 -1.64 15.26
C LYS A 38 8.24 -1.91 13.77
N ALA A 39 9.40 -1.87 13.10
CA ALA A 39 9.54 -2.29 11.71
C ALA A 39 10.54 -3.44 11.62
N THR A 40 10.24 -4.44 10.79
CA THR A 40 11.15 -5.54 10.47
C THR A 40 11.20 -5.76 8.97
N LEU A 41 12.32 -6.30 8.51
CA LEU A 41 12.47 -6.76 7.13
C LEU A 41 12.19 -8.25 7.06
N ALA A 42 11.47 -8.65 6.03
CA ALA A 42 11.20 -10.05 5.74
C ALA A 42 11.36 -10.30 4.24
N GLU A 43 11.66 -11.53 3.86
CA GLU A 43 11.58 -11.95 2.47
C GLU A 43 10.12 -12.08 2.04
N GLY A 44 9.79 -11.55 0.87
CA GLY A 44 8.44 -11.53 0.34
C GLY A 44 8.41 -11.80 -1.17
N PRO A 45 7.21 -11.91 -1.76
CA PRO A 45 7.03 -12.30 -3.16
C PRO A 45 7.61 -11.30 -4.18
N PHE A 46 7.85 -10.06 -3.77
CA PHE A 46 8.41 -9.00 -4.61
C PHE A 46 9.79 -8.54 -4.09
N GLY A 47 10.53 -9.47 -3.47
CA GLY A 47 11.77 -9.17 -2.75
C GLY A 47 11.51 -8.80 -1.29
N THR A 48 12.48 -8.12 -0.66
CA THR A 48 12.38 -7.78 0.76
C THR A 48 11.24 -6.80 1.04
N GLU A 49 10.31 -7.21 1.88
CA GLU A 49 9.17 -6.42 2.35
C GLU A 49 9.45 -5.77 3.71
N VAL A 50 8.74 -4.67 3.99
CA VAL A 50 8.77 -4.01 5.31
C VAL A 50 7.50 -4.38 6.07
N ARG A 51 7.65 -5.06 7.21
CA ARG A 51 6.56 -5.37 8.13
C ARG A 51 6.55 -4.34 9.25
N ARG A 52 5.39 -3.75 9.52
CA ARG A 52 5.24 -2.66 10.50
C ARG A 52 4.14 -3.00 11.49
N VAL A 53 4.39 -2.62 12.75
CA VAL A 53 3.44 -2.68 13.86
C VAL A 53 3.46 -1.31 14.53
N ILE A 54 2.42 -0.52 14.34
CA ILE A 54 2.36 0.88 14.80
C ILE A 54 1.19 1.01 15.81
N PRO A 55 1.45 1.44 17.06
CA PRO A 55 0.36 1.78 17.97
C PRO A 55 -0.38 3.01 17.46
N MET A 56 -1.71 2.96 17.47
CA MET A 56 -2.58 4.04 17.05
C MET A 56 -3.73 4.20 18.06
N THR A 57 -4.42 5.33 17.98
CA THR A 57 -5.64 5.59 18.74
C THR A 57 -6.77 5.76 17.74
N ASP A 58 -7.85 5.00 17.92
CA ASP A 58 -9.03 5.16 17.07
C ASP A 58 -9.80 6.47 17.42
N PRO A 59 -10.79 6.89 16.61
CA PRO A 59 -11.57 8.09 16.90
C PRO A 59 -12.36 8.03 18.22
N LYS A 60 -12.51 6.85 18.83
CA LYS A 60 -13.20 6.64 20.11
C LYS A 60 -12.23 6.66 21.31
N GLY A 61 -10.93 6.88 21.07
CA GLY A 61 -9.90 6.92 22.10
C GLY A 61 -9.34 5.55 22.48
N ASN A 62 -9.73 4.46 21.81
CA ASN A 62 -9.21 3.13 22.10
C ASN A 62 -7.82 2.95 21.49
N ARG A 63 -6.94 2.26 22.22
CA ARG A 63 -5.63 1.85 21.69
C ARG A 63 -5.84 0.72 20.69
N VAL A 64 -5.40 0.93 19.47
CA VAL A 64 -5.42 -0.05 18.39
C VAL A 64 -4.01 -0.22 17.83
N VAL A 65 -3.78 -1.31 17.12
CA VAL A 65 -2.47 -1.57 16.49
C VAL A 65 -2.67 -1.70 14.99
N HIS A 66 -1.99 -0.84 14.24
CA HIS A 66 -1.90 -0.95 12.80
C HIS A 66 -0.79 -1.93 12.44
N ILE A 67 -1.16 -3.03 11.78
CA ILE A 67 -0.22 -4.02 11.25
C ILE A 67 -0.29 -4.00 9.73
N SER A 68 0.87 -3.84 9.09
CA SER A 68 0.99 -3.88 7.64
C SER A 68 2.28 -4.54 7.17
N ARG A 69 2.26 -5.08 5.96
CA ARG A 69 3.46 -5.43 5.19
C ARG A 69 3.47 -4.63 3.90
N THR A 70 4.65 -4.21 3.46
CA THR A 70 4.79 -3.33 2.30
C THR A 70 5.59 -4.01 1.21
N TRP A 71 4.99 -4.12 0.03
CA TRP A 71 5.61 -4.60 -1.20
C TRP A 71 6.07 -3.45 -2.07
N PHE A 72 7.10 -3.71 -2.86
CA PHE A 72 7.67 -2.77 -3.81
C PHE A 72 7.85 -3.47 -5.15
N ALA A 73 7.52 -2.76 -6.22
CA ALA A 73 7.92 -3.10 -7.58
C ALA A 73 8.48 -1.83 -8.22
N GLU A 74 9.51 -1.95 -9.05
CA GLU A 74 10.10 -0.80 -9.71
C GLU A 74 10.39 -1.08 -11.19
N GLY A 75 10.40 -0.02 -11.96
CA GLY A 75 10.78 -0.02 -13.36
C GLY A 75 11.37 1.32 -13.76
N PRO A 76 11.72 1.50 -15.04
CA PRO A 76 12.33 2.75 -15.49
C PRO A 76 11.44 3.95 -15.18
N ARG A 77 11.94 4.85 -14.33
CA ARG A 77 11.28 6.11 -13.92
C ARG A 77 10.04 5.96 -13.03
N TRP A 78 9.80 4.79 -12.45
CA TRP A 78 8.69 4.61 -11.51
C TRP A 78 8.96 3.55 -10.45
N MET A 79 8.30 3.70 -9.30
CA MET A 79 8.23 2.69 -8.26
C MET A 79 6.79 2.60 -7.73
N LEU A 80 6.27 1.39 -7.63
CA LEU A 80 4.96 1.07 -7.09
C LEU A 80 5.12 0.50 -5.68
N ARG A 81 4.42 1.08 -4.72
CA ARG A 81 4.35 0.61 -3.33
C ARG A 81 2.96 0.04 -3.06
N GLY A 82 2.89 -1.17 -2.53
CA GLY A 82 1.67 -1.80 -2.04
C GLY A 82 1.71 -1.97 -0.53
N VAL A 83 0.86 -1.28 0.22
CA VAL A 83 0.72 -1.44 1.68
C VAL A 83 -0.45 -2.36 1.97
N VAL A 84 -0.15 -3.59 2.38
CA VAL A 84 -1.14 -4.63 2.68
C VAL A 84 -1.50 -4.58 4.16
N MET A 85 -2.79 -4.52 4.46
CA MET A 85 -3.37 -4.33 5.78
C MET A 85 -4.43 -5.42 6.06
N GLY A 86 -4.88 -5.50 7.32
CA GLY A 86 -5.87 -6.49 7.73
C GLY A 86 -5.24 -7.87 8.02
N GLU A 87 -5.95 -8.94 7.73
CA GLU A 87 -5.46 -10.31 7.92
C GLU A 87 -4.27 -10.62 7.01
N ALA A 88 -4.32 -10.22 5.73
CA ALA A 88 -3.19 -10.37 4.81
C ALA A 88 -1.92 -9.61 5.24
N GLY A 89 -2.08 -8.51 5.99
CA GLY A 89 -0.96 -7.76 6.54
C GLY A 89 -0.21 -8.52 7.64
N ARG A 90 -0.89 -9.48 8.30
CA ARG A 90 -0.33 -10.34 9.36
C ARG A 90 0.17 -11.68 8.81
N ALA A 91 -0.45 -12.18 7.76
CA ALA A 91 -0.16 -13.48 7.20
C ALA A 91 1.30 -13.62 6.71
N SER A 92 1.78 -14.86 6.72
CA SER A 92 2.98 -15.29 5.99
C SER A 92 2.57 -15.89 4.65
N GLY A 93 3.39 -15.69 3.62
CA GLY A 93 3.12 -16.23 2.29
C GLY A 93 2.11 -15.42 1.47
N ILE A 94 1.58 -16.07 0.43
CA ILE A 94 0.68 -15.47 -0.58
C ILE A 94 -0.65 -16.22 -0.75
N GLU A 95 -0.85 -17.32 -0.03
CA GLU A 95 -2.06 -18.15 -0.12
C GLU A 95 -3.18 -17.63 0.81
N GLY A 96 -4.42 -18.11 0.58
CA GLY A 96 -5.56 -17.84 1.45
C GLY A 96 -5.90 -16.36 1.53
N VAL A 97 -5.83 -15.77 2.73
CA VAL A 97 -6.21 -14.37 2.97
C VAL A 97 -5.35 -13.35 2.20
N SER A 98 -4.16 -13.76 1.73
CA SER A 98 -3.23 -12.94 0.94
C SER A 98 -3.39 -13.10 -0.57
N GLU A 99 -4.14 -14.09 -1.05
CA GLU A 99 -4.19 -14.46 -2.47
C GLU A 99 -4.70 -13.31 -3.35
N LEU A 100 -5.87 -12.73 -3.02
CA LEU A 100 -6.46 -11.65 -3.82
C LEU A 100 -5.59 -10.39 -3.87
N VAL A 101 -4.95 -10.02 -2.75
CA VAL A 101 -4.07 -8.83 -2.73
C VAL A 101 -2.76 -9.09 -3.46
N TYR A 102 -2.24 -10.32 -3.41
CA TYR A 102 -1.08 -10.75 -4.18
C TYR A 102 -1.39 -10.73 -5.68
N GLU A 103 -2.50 -11.32 -6.10
CA GLU A 103 -2.95 -11.31 -7.50
C GLU A 103 -3.16 -9.89 -8.01
N PHE A 104 -3.78 -9.02 -7.22
CA PHE A 104 -3.94 -7.62 -7.58
C PHE A 104 -2.59 -6.92 -7.82
N PHE A 105 -1.64 -7.05 -6.89
CA PHE A 105 -0.36 -6.35 -7.01
C PHE A 105 0.52 -6.94 -8.13
N SER A 106 0.56 -8.27 -8.26
CA SER A 106 1.34 -8.97 -9.29
C SER A 106 0.86 -8.71 -10.71
N ASN A 107 -0.45 -8.52 -10.89
CA ASN A 107 -1.05 -8.20 -12.19
C ASN A 107 -1.16 -6.69 -12.46
N THR A 108 -0.63 -5.83 -11.58
CA THR A 108 -0.67 -4.37 -11.80
C THR A 108 0.31 -3.95 -12.88
N VAL A 109 -0.20 -3.34 -13.95
CA VAL A 109 0.61 -2.80 -15.05
C VAL A 109 0.77 -1.30 -14.89
N VAL A 110 2.01 -0.82 -14.80
CA VAL A 110 2.32 0.60 -14.76
C VAL A 110 2.59 1.13 -16.17
N ARG A 111 1.70 1.99 -16.66
CA ARG A 111 1.91 2.79 -17.88
C ARG A 111 1.91 4.27 -17.52
N ARG A 112 3.09 4.82 -17.27
CA ARG A 112 3.25 6.26 -17.01
C ARG A 112 3.52 7.04 -18.30
N ASP A 113 3.24 8.34 -18.25
CA ASP A 113 3.61 9.30 -19.29
C ASP A 113 5.14 9.47 -19.41
N SER A 114 5.54 10.26 -20.41
CA SER A 114 6.93 10.67 -20.63
C SER A 114 7.32 11.96 -19.90
N GLU A 115 6.47 12.52 -19.04
CA GLU A 115 6.73 13.81 -18.38
C GLU A 115 7.87 13.68 -17.35
N PRO A 116 8.83 14.63 -17.35
CA PRO A 116 9.82 14.70 -16.28
C PRO A 116 9.15 14.94 -14.92
N ARG A 117 9.54 14.17 -13.90
CA ARG A 117 9.08 14.30 -12.51
C ARG A 117 10.28 14.13 -11.56
N VAL A 118 10.24 14.75 -10.38
CA VAL A 118 11.32 14.62 -9.40
C VAL A 118 11.23 13.23 -8.77
N PRO A 119 12.33 12.46 -8.69
CA PRO A 119 12.32 11.18 -7.98
C PRO A 119 11.77 11.33 -6.56
N GLY A 120 10.84 10.46 -6.17
CA GLY A 120 10.11 10.53 -4.90
C GLY A 120 8.74 11.21 -4.98
N ASP A 121 8.44 11.97 -6.05
CA ASP A 121 7.12 12.57 -6.23
C ASP A 121 6.05 11.50 -6.43
N LEU A 122 4.89 11.68 -5.80
CA LEU A 122 3.70 10.88 -6.10
C LEU A 122 3.23 11.15 -7.53
N ILE A 123 2.96 10.07 -8.27
CA ILE A 123 2.31 10.13 -9.57
C ILE A 123 0.81 9.89 -9.35
N PRO A 124 -0.05 10.91 -9.56
CA PRO A 124 -1.48 10.78 -9.33
C PRO A 124 -2.10 9.69 -10.20
N MET A 125 -2.96 8.87 -9.60
CA MET A 125 -3.73 7.85 -10.29
C MET A 125 -5.20 8.25 -10.33
N THR A 126 -5.81 8.14 -11.51
CA THR A 126 -7.23 8.41 -11.70
C THR A 126 -7.95 7.10 -11.96
N LEU A 127 -9.01 6.83 -11.21
CA LEU A 127 -9.86 5.67 -11.47
C LEU A 127 -10.58 5.86 -12.82
N PRO A 128 -10.63 4.83 -13.68
CA PRO A 128 -11.43 4.88 -14.88
C PRO A 128 -12.91 5.13 -14.54
N SER A 129 -13.60 5.89 -15.40
CA SER A 129 -15.02 6.23 -15.23
C SER A 129 -15.94 5.00 -15.13
N SER A 130 -15.54 3.88 -15.73
CA SER A 130 -16.23 2.58 -15.66
C SER A 130 -16.19 1.92 -14.28
N VAL A 131 -15.24 2.31 -13.41
CA VAL A 131 -15.08 1.77 -12.05
C VAL A 131 -15.70 2.71 -11.03
N ALA A 132 -15.57 4.03 -11.22
CA ALA A 132 -16.09 5.05 -10.31
C ALA A 132 -17.62 5.00 -10.11
N THR A 133 -18.35 4.36 -11.03
CA THR A 133 -19.82 4.21 -10.97
C THR A 133 -20.30 3.11 -10.00
N LYS A 134 -19.41 2.21 -9.52
CA LYS A 134 -19.81 1.15 -8.58
C LYS A 134 -19.80 1.58 -7.10
N ASP A 135 -19.00 2.57 -6.71
CA ASP A 135 -18.90 3.00 -5.31
C ASP A 135 -19.91 4.10 -4.91
N ALA A 136 -20.44 4.86 -5.88
CA ALA A 136 -21.42 5.91 -5.62
C ALA A 136 -22.80 5.40 -5.15
N GLY A 137 -23.04 4.09 -5.21
CA GLY A 137 -24.28 3.44 -4.75
C GLY A 137 -24.29 3.03 -3.27
N ALA A 138 -23.13 2.91 -2.63
CA ALA A 138 -23.03 2.41 -1.24
C ALA A 138 -23.12 3.52 -0.18
N GLU A 139 -22.79 4.76 -0.52
CA GLU A 139 -22.72 5.88 0.44
C GLU A 139 -24.05 6.66 0.59
N LYS A 140 -24.98 6.55 -0.38
CA LYS A 140 -26.28 7.25 -0.31
C LYS A 140 -27.36 6.50 0.48
N ALA A 141 -27.19 5.22 0.79
CA ALA A 141 -28.16 4.45 1.58
C ALA A 141 -28.00 4.63 3.11
N SER A 142 -26.84 5.08 3.60
CA SER A 142 -26.59 5.23 5.04
C SER A 142 -26.95 6.62 5.60
N ARG A 143 -27.36 7.58 4.77
CA ARG A 143 -27.70 8.95 5.19
C ARG A 143 -29.20 9.26 5.17
N ALA A 144 -30.05 8.28 4.84
CA ALA A 144 -31.51 8.44 4.83
C ALA A 144 -32.20 7.79 6.04
N GLU A 145 -31.46 7.11 6.93
CA GLU A 145 -31.99 6.49 8.15
C GLU A 145 -31.07 6.86 9.33
N GLY A 146 -31.28 8.06 9.90
CA GLY A 146 -30.58 8.56 11.09
C GLY A 146 -31.17 9.88 11.55
#